data_AF-T1H3H0-F1
#
_entry.id   AF-T1H3H0-F1
#
_cell.length_a   1.000
_cell.length_b   1.000
_cell.length_c   1.000
_cell.angle_alpha   90.00
_cell.angle_beta   90.00
_cell.angle_gamma   90.00
#
_symmetry.space_group_name_H-M   'P 1'
#
loop_
_entity.id
_entity.type
_entity.pdbx_description
1 polymer ?
#
loop_
_entity_poly.entity_id
_entity_poly.type
_entity_poly.pdbx_seq_one_letter_code
_entity_poly.pdbx_strand_id
1 'polypeptide(L)'
;HAGHDDPSAAALRQVPVLRGNERLFDLNAQIAHKVDFIEHYIPSHVKIHLIGHSIGCWMILQMLKERSDIKNQFESATFCSQQLKEWWNLQMFLMISAYFWLASISNVFLGVTLSYIRPTVMEKVVFLAKQEMDTVVNLDLDIVKENKNLITLYYGTTDGWVPVKYYEELKKQIPDVDAILDTHGIAHVFVLKSSEEMAQIVGDLVRKNRVI
;
A
#
# COMPACT_ATOMS: atom_id res chain seq x y z
N HIS A 1 -10.61 13.45 0.91
CA HIS A 1 -9.50 13.38 -0.06
C HIS A 1 -8.19 13.56 0.68
N ALA A 2 -7.24 12.66 0.45
CA ALA A 2 -6.08 12.39 1.31
C ALA A 2 -4.87 13.33 1.12
N GLY A 3 -5.01 14.40 0.33
CA GLY A 3 -3.95 15.37 0.08
C GLY A 3 -3.01 15.06 -1.10
N HIS A 4 -3.31 14.01 -1.88
CA HIS A 4 -2.50 13.60 -3.04
C HIS A 4 -2.88 14.31 -4.35
N ASP A 5 -4.05 14.94 -4.43
CA ASP A 5 -4.39 15.89 -5.49
C ASP A 5 -4.98 17.17 -4.90
N ASP A 6 -4.88 18.24 -5.70
CA ASP A 6 -5.67 19.43 -5.45
C ASP A 6 -7.12 19.20 -5.86
N PRO A 7 -8.08 19.80 -5.14
CA PRO A 7 -9.47 19.70 -5.52
C PRO A 7 -9.67 20.38 -6.89
N SER A 8 -10.67 19.94 -7.66
CA SER A 8 -10.97 20.58 -8.94
C SER A 8 -11.25 22.07 -8.73
N ALA A 9 -11.02 22.90 -9.75
CA ALA A 9 -11.34 24.34 -9.67
C ALA A 9 -12.83 24.61 -9.36
N ALA A 10 -13.71 23.61 -9.59
CA ALA A 10 -15.14 23.65 -9.28
C ALA A 10 -15.49 23.14 -7.87
N ALA A 11 -14.51 22.76 -7.07
CA ALA A 11 -14.76 22.21 -5.74
C ALA A 11 -15.26 23.30 -4.77
N LEU A 12 -16.34 22.99 -4.07
CA LEU A 12 -16.95 23.87 -3.07
C LEU A 12 -16.08 24.06 -1.81
N ARG A 13 -15.04 23.24 -1.63
CA ARG A 13 -14.17 23.28 -0.46
C ARG A 13 -12.71 23.18 -0.89
N GLN A 14 -11.88 24.05 -0.31
CA GLN A 14 -10.44 23.97 -0.45
C GLN A 14 -9.88 22.87 0.45
N VAL A 15 -8.82 22.20 0.00
CA VAL A 15 -8.10 21.24 0.84
C VAL A 15 -7.27 22.03 1.87
N PRO A 16 -7.34 21.68 3.16
CA PRO A 16 -6.53 22.34 4.19
C PRO A 16 -5.04 22.31 3.86
N VAL A 17 -4.32 23.35 4.31
CA VAL A 17 -2.85 23.34 4.31
C VAL A 17 -2.33 22.33 5.32
N LEU A 18 -1.15 21.75 5.08
CA LEU A 18 -0.59 20.73 5.98
C LEU A 18 -0.37 21.29 7.39
N ARG A 19 0.29 22.44 7.49
CA ARG A 19 0.66 23.06 8.77
C ARG A 19 -0.56 23.33 9.64
N GLY A 20 -0.58 22.76 10.84
CA GLY A 20 -1.69 22.86 11.79
C GLY A 20 -2.86 21.91 11.50
N ASN A 21 -2.79 21.12 10.43
CA ASN A 21 -3.77 20.10 10.07
C ASN A 21 -3.10 18.73 9.82
N GLU A 22 -1.94 18.47 10.42
CA GLU A 22 -1.13 17.27 10.19
C GLU A 22 -1.94 15.98 10.41
N ARG A 23 -2.84 16.01 11.40
CA ARG A 23 -3.79 14.92 11.72
C ARG A 23 -4.80 14.60 10.61
N LEU A 24 -4.95 15.45 9.60
CA LEU A 24 -5.81 15.18 8.44
C LEU A 24 -5.07 14.44 7.33
N PHE A 25 -3.74 14.46 7.37
CA PHE A 25 -2.88 13.92 6.31
C PHE A 25 -2.03 12.75 6.79
N ASP A 26 -2.07 12.42 8.09
CA ASP A 26 -1.28 11.34 8.65
C ASP A 26 -1.80 9.94 8.26
N LEU A 27 -0.98 8.92 8.52
CA LEU A 27 -1.31 7.53 8.22
C LEU A 27 -2.61 7.06 8.89
N ASN A 28 -2.89 7.52 10.12
CA ASN A 28 -4.12 7.16 10.83
C ASN A 28 -5.34 7.77 10.14
N ALA A 29 -5.25 9.01 9.67
CA ALA A 29 -6.28 9.65 8.86
C ALA A 29 -6.49 8.92 7.53
N GLN A 30 -5.43 8.40 6.91
CA GLN A 30 -5.55 7.58 5.70
C GLN A 30 -6.33 6.29 5.97
N ILE A 31 -6.08 5.62 7.09
CA ILE A 31 -6.79 4.40 7.51
C ILE A 31 -8.25 4.75 7.81
N ALA A 32 -8.49 5.74 8.67
CA ALA A 32 -9.83 6.16 9.08
C ALA A 32 -10.70 6.52 7.87
N HIS A 33 -10.16 7.30 6.92
CA HIS A 33 -10.90 7.67 5.71
C HIS A 33 -11.26 6.47 4.82
N LYS A 34 -10.43 5.42 4.78
CA LYS A 34 -10.74 4.19 4.02
C LYS A 34 -11.80 3.34 4.73
N VAL A 35 -11.71 3.24 6.05
CA VAL A 35 -12.74 2.58 6.87
C VAL A 35 -14.08 3.30 6.72
N ASP A 36 -14.10 4.62 6.92
CA ASP A 36 -15.31 5.43 6.80
C ASP A 36 -15.95 5.27 5.41
N PHE A 37 -15.13 5.21 4.35
CA PHE A 37 -15.63 4.96 3.01
C PHE A 37 -16.36 3.61 2.90
N ILE A 38 -15.75 2.53 3.42
CA ILE A 38 -16.36 1.20 3.41
C ILE A 38 -17.69 1.23 4.17
N GLU A 39 -17.72 1.81 5.36
CA GLU A 39 -18.89 1.82 6.22
C GLU A 39 -20.07 2.62 5.65
N HIS A 40 -19.78 3.76 5.00
CA HIS A 40 -20.82 4.66 4.51
C HIS A 40 -21.32 4.28 3.12
N TYR A 41 -20.49 3.67 2.29
CA TYR A 41 -20.77 3.49 0.87
C TYR A 41 -20.84 2.03 0.40
N ILE A 42 -20.33 1.08 1.18
CA ILE A 42 -20.38 -0.35 0.82
C ILE A 42 -21.45 -1.05 1.67
N PRO A 43 -22.49 -1.65 1.05
CA PRO A 43 -23.50 -2.38 1.80
C PRO A 43 -22.91 -3.57 2.56
N SER A 44 -23.35 -3.79 3.80
CA SER A 44 -22.78 -4.79 4.73
C SER A 44 -22.83 -6.25 4.27
N HIS A 45 -23.62 -6.57 3.24
CA HIS A 45 -23.70 -7.92 2.66
C HIS A 45 -22.70 -8.14 1.51
N VAL A 46 -22.05 -7.08 1.03
CA VAL A 46 -21.08 -7.14 -0.05
C VAL A 46 -19.74 -7.61 0.51
N LYS A 47 -19.16 -8.62 -0.12
CA LYS A 47 -17.83 -9.10 0.20
C LYS A 47 -16.77 -8.24 -0.48
N ILE A 48 -15.71 -7.95 0.25
CA ILE A 48 -14.64 -7.03 -0.16
C ILE A 48 -13.32 -7.80 -0.19
N HIS A 49 -12.63 -7.69 -1.32
CA HIS A 49 -11.22 -8.06 -1.43
C HIS A 49 -10.36 -6.81 -1.32
N LEU A 50 -9.39 -6.81 -0.42
CA LEU A 50 -8.43 -5.74 -0.27
C LEU A 50 -7.11 -6.13 -0.93
N ILE A 51 -6.53 -5.22 -1.70
CA ILE A 51 -5.23 -5.43 -2.35
C ILE A 51 -4.31 -4.30 -1.91
N GLY A 52 -3.24 -4.66 -1.21
CA GLY A 52 -2.24 -3.72 -0.72
C GLY A 52 -0.92 -3.92 -1.45
N HIS A 53 -0.24 -2.81 -1.74
CA HIS A 53 1.15 -2.83 -2.19
C HIS A 53 1.96 -1.86 -1.33
N SER A 54 3.16 -2.27 -0.89
CA SER A 54 4.03 -1.47 -0.03
C SER A 54 3.28 -0.95 1.21
N ILE A 55 3.22 0.36 1.45
CA ILE A 55 2.45 0.98 2.54
C ILE A 55 0.97 0.59 2.57
N GLY A 56 0.38 0.28 1.41
CA GLY A 56 -1.00 -0.19 1.32
C GLY A 56 -1.20 -1.52 2.06
N CYS A 57 -0.16 -2.34 2.16
CA CYS A 57 -0.18 -3.56 2.96
C CYS A 57 -0.34 -3.24 4.45
N TRP A 58 0.48 -2.33 4.95
CA TRP A 58 0.40 -1.91 6.34
C TRP A 58 -0.97 -1.32 6.66
N MET A 59 -1.51 -0.45 5.79
CA MET A 59 -2.83 0.14 5.98
C MET A 59 -3.94 -0.91 6.12
N ILE A 60 -3.93 -1.95 5.28
CA ILE A 60 -4.93 -3.03 5.35
C ILE A 60 -4.77 -3.83 6.66
N LEU A 61 -3.55 -4.11 7.11
CA LEU A 61 -3.34 -4.77 8.41
C LEU A 61 -3.90 -3.93 9.56
N GLN A 62 -3.69 -2.61 9.55
CA GLN A 62 -4.27 -1.71 10.55
C GLN A 62 -5.81 -1.70 10.49
N MET A 63 -6.40 -1.71 9.29
CA MET A 63 -7.85 -1.83 9.13
C MET A 63 -8.39 -3.15 9.70
N LEU A 64 -7.68 -4.26 9.51
CA LEU A 64 -8.02 -5.58 10.07
C LEU A 64 -7.92 -5.63 11.60
N LYS A 65 -7.00 -4.85 12.18
CA LYS A 65 -6.77 -4.76 13.63
C LYS A 65 -7.83 -3.91 14.33
N GLU A 66 -8.16 -2.75 13.77
CA GLU A 66 -8.91 -1.72 14.49
C GLU A 66 -10.43 -1.90 14.43
N ARG A 67 -10.96 -2.65 13.43
CA ARG A 67 -12.40 -2.62 13.11
C ARG A 67 -12.98 -4.00 12.83
N SER A 68 -13.56 -4.61 13.86
CA SER A 68 -14.19 -5.94 13.81
C SER A 68 -15.53 -5.96 13.06
N ASP A 69 -16.19 -4.81 12.95
CA ASP A 69 -17.45 -4.60 12.24
C ASP A 69 -17.31 -4.77 10.72
N ILE A 70 -16.29 -4.15 10.11
CA ILE A 70 -16.02 -4.30 8.68
C ILE A 70 -15.33 -5.63 8.33
N LYS A 71 -14.67 -6.25 9.31
CA LYS A 71 -13.94 -7.51 9.11
C LYS A 71 -14.81 -8.64 8.56
N ASN A 72 -16.09 -8.68 8.94
CA ASN A 72 -17.03 -9.69 8.44
C ASN A 72 -17.36 -9.55 6.94
N GLN A 73 -17.10 -8.38 6.36
CA GLN A 73 -17.23 -8.14 4.92
C GLN A 73 -15.98 -8.56 4.15
N PHE A 74 -14.84 -8.72 4.82
CA PHE A 74 -13.60 -9.09 4.15
C PHE A 74 -13.58 -10.56 3.78
N GLU A 75 -13.31 -10.82 2.51
CA GLU A 75 -13.18 -12.16 1.96
C GLU A 75 -11.70 -12.55 1.82
N SER A 76 -10.87 -11.62 1.34
CA SER A 76 -9.42 -11.78 1.38
C SER A 76 -8.67 -10.46 1.34
N ALA A 77 -7.42 -10.48 1.81
CA ALA A 77 -6.44 -9.42 1.70
C ALA A 77 -5.18 -9.95 1.00
N THR A 78 -4.86 -9.40 -0.16
CA THR A 78 -3.64 -9.75 -0.92
C THR A 78 -2.61 -8.65 -0.74
N PHE A 79 -1.39 -9.03 -0.34
CA PHE A 79 -0.31 -8.10 -0.02
C PHE A 79 0.86 -8.27 -0.96
N CYS A 80 1.24 -7.21 -1.67
CA CYS A 80 2.47 -7.15 -2.45
C CYS A 80 3.54 -6.41 -1.65
N SER A 81 4.32 -7.21 -0.91
CA SER A 81 5.48 -6.91 -0.07
C SER A 81 5.36 -5.74 0.94
N GLN A 82 5.70 -6.02 2.20
CA GLN A 82 5.75 -5.05 3.29
C GLN A 82 7.04 -5.26 4.08
N GLN A 83 8.04 -4.40 3.86
CA GLN A 83 9.09 -4.09 4.83
C GLN A 83 10.01 -3.00 4.27
N LEU A 84 10.07 -1.86 4.97
CA LEU A 84 11.12 -0.87 4.77
C LEU A 84 12.17 -1.14 5.84
N LYS A 85 13.29 -1.76 5.44
CA LYS A 85 14.48 -1.81 6.30
C LYS A 85 14.96 -0.37 6.53
N GLU A 86 15.37 -0.03 7.75
CA GLU A 86 15.96 1.27 8.08
C GLU A 86 17.16 1.60 7.16
N TRP A 87 16.92 2.32 6.07
CA TRP A 87 17.95 2.91 5.22
C TRP A 87 17.69 4.42 5.18
N TRP A 88 18.55 5.16 5.85
CA TRP A 88 18.37 6.57 6.18
C TRP A 88 18.25 7.50 4.95
N ASN A 89 17.05 8.08 4.82
CA ASN A 89 16.68 9.43 4.36
C ASN A 89 17.23 9.99 3.03
N LEU A 90 18.54 10.17 2.82
CA LEU A 90 19.03 10.92 1.64
C LEU A 90 19.37 10.03 0.44
N GLN A 91 19.98 8.86 0.69
CA GLN A 91 20.39 7.95 -0.38
C GLN A 91 19.17 7.31 -1.07
N MET A 92 18.14 6.94 -0.31
CA MET A 92 16.91 6.40 -0.89
C MET A 92 16.14 7.46 -1.67
N PHE A 93 16.04 8.70 -1.16
CA PHE A 93 15.48 9.82 -1.92
C PHE A 93 16.24 10.07 -3.22
N LEU A 94 17.58 10.05 -3.19
CA LEU A 94 18.42 10.18 -4.38
C LEU A 94 18.26 9.00 -5.33
N MET A 95 18.10 7.77 -4.84
CA MET A 95 17.90 6.56 -5.65
C MET A 95 16.50 6.54 -6.30
N ILE A 96 15.46 6.94 -5.57
CA ILE A 96 14.10 7.11 -6.09
C ILE A 96 14.10 8.23 -7.14
N SER A 97 14.70 9.38 -6.82
CA SER A 97 14.79 10.53 -7.73
C SER A 97 15.59 10.20 -8.99
N ALA A 98 16.73 9.52 -8.84
CA ALA A 98 17.56 9.05 -9.95
C ALA A 98 16.86 7.95 -10.76
N TYR A 99 16.10 7.06 -10.11
CA TYR A 99 15.29 6.05 -10.79
C TYR A 99 14.18 6.72 -11.61
N PHE A 100 13.46 7.70 -11.06
CA PHE A 100 12.48 8.48 -11.83
C PHE A 100 13.14 9.25 -12.98
N TRP A 101 14.36 9.76 -12.79
CA TRP A 101 15.15 10.42 -13.85
C TRP A 101 15.64 9.47 -14.95
N LEU A 102 16.09 8.26 -14.59
CA LEU A 102 16.69 7.29 -15.51
C LEU A 102 15.65 6.36 -16.16
N ALA A 103 14.53 6.10 -15.51
CA ALA A 103 13.54 5.14 -15.98
C ALA A 103 12.72 5.62 -17.19
N SER A 104 12.94 6.84 -17.70
CA SER A 104 12.11 7.49 -18.73
C SER A 104 10.63 7.31 -18.41
N ILE A 105 10.11 8.10 -17.46
CA ILE A 105 8.70 8.08 -17.09
C ILE A 105 7.87 8.13 -18.37
N SER A 106 7.13 7.05 -18.65
CA SER A 106 6.26 6.97 -19.82
C SER A 106 5.35 8.20 -19.85
N ASN A 107 5.06 8.72 -21.04
CA ASN A 107 4.19 9.89 -21.21
C ASN A 107 2.82 9.72 -20.53
N VAL A 108 2.41 8.48 -20.26
CA VAL A 108 1.18 8.12 -19.51
C VAL A 108 1.20 8.66 -18.07
N PHE A 109 2.36 8.76 -17.43
CA PHE A 109 2.48 9.20 -16.03
C PHE A 109 2.83 10.69 -15.88
N LEU A 110 3.11 11.40 -16.98
CA LEU A 110 3.49 12.83 -16.95
C LEU A 110 2.47 13.70 -16.21
N GLY A 111 1.17 13.46 -16.39
CA GLY A 111 0.13 14.25 -15.72
C GLY A 111 0.16 14.12 -14.19
N VAL A 112 0.42 12.91 -13.69
CA VAL A 112 0.58 12.62 -12.26
C VAL A 112 1.91 13.17 -11.74
N THR A 113 2.99 13.02 -12.50
CA THR A 113 4.29 13.61 -12.12
C THR A 113 4.21 15.14 -12.01
N LEU A 114 3.49 15.80 -12.91
CA LEU A 114 3.32 17.26 -12.88
C LEU A 114 2.44 17.74 -11.72
N SER A 115 1.44 16.97 -11.27
CA SER A 115 0.64 17.34 -10.10
C SER A 115 1.47 17.32 -8.81
N TYR A 116 2.38 16.36 -8.68
CA TYR A 116 3.29 16.25 -7.54
C TYR A 116 4.32 17.37 -7.42
N ILE A 117 4.62 18.12 -8.50
CA ILE A 117 5.55 19.27 -8.45
C ILE A 117 4.95 20.46 -7.69
N ARG A 118 3.62 20.51 -7.51
CA ARG A 118 2.97 21.61 -6.79
C ARG A 118 3.44 21.64 -5.32
N PRO A 119 3.91 22.78 -4.79
CA PRO A 119 4.45 22.84 -3.43
C PRO A 119 3.50 22.33 -2.35
N THR A 120 2.21 22.64 -2.46
CA THR A 120 1.15 22.25 -1.52
C THR A 120 0.85 20.75 -1.52
N VAL A 121 1.10 20.06 -2.63
CA VAL A 121 0.96 18.60 -2.76
C VAL A 121 2.26 17.93 -2.33
N MET A 122 3.40 18.44 -2.80
CA MET A 122 4.74 17.92 -2.46
C MET A 122 4.96 17.90 -0.94
N GLU A 123 4.57 18.96 -0.21
CA GLU A 123 4.73 19.02 1.25
C GLU A 123 3.98 17.88 1.95
N LYS A 124 2.76 17.56 1.51
CA LYS A 124 1.94 16.47 2.06
C LYS A 124 2.49 15.10 1.70
N VAL A 125 2.98 14.94 0.46
CA VAL A 125 3.62 13.70 0.00
C VAL A 125 4.89 13.42 0.79
N VAL A 126 5.75 14.41 0.98
CA VAL A 126 6.98 14.28 1.77
C VAL A 126 6.64 14.00 3.24
N PHE A 127 5.63 14.67 3.80
CA PHE A 127 5.15 14.40 5.15
C PHE A 127 4.68 12.95 5.33
N LEU A 128 3.85 12.44 4.42
CA LEU A 128 3.36 11.07 4.47
C LEU A 128 4.48 10.06 4.27
N ALA A 129 5.40 10.30 3.31
CA ALA A 129 6.56 9.44 3.08
C ALA A 129 7.46 9.36 4.31
N LYS A 130 7.66 10.48 5.02
CA LYS A 130 8.40 10.49 6.28
C LYS A 130 7.69 9.66 7.35
N GLN A 131 6.38 9.84 7.51
CA GLN A 131 5.62 9.04 8.47
C GLN A 131 5.63 7.54 8.16
N GLU A 132 5.52 7.18 6.87
CA GLU A 132 5.65 5.80 6.41
C GLU A 132 6.99 5.20 6.85
N MET A 133 8.10 5.91 6.63
CA MET A 133 9.42 5.45 7.06
C MET A 133 9.55 5.33 8.58
N ASP A 134 8.96 6.25 9.34
CA ASP A 134 9.02 6.25 10.81
C ASP A 134 8.11 5.16 11.43
N THR A 135 7.03 4.76 10.75
CA THR A 135 5.98 3.89 11.31
C THR A 135 6.07 2.46 10.78
N VAL A 136 6.39 2.27 9.50
CA VAL A 136 6.26 0.98 8.81
C VAL A 136 7.60 0.28 8.71
N VAL A 137 8.07 -0.19 9.85
CA VAL A 137 9.39 -0.82 9.98
C VAL A 137 9.31 -2.34 9.77
N ASN A 138 8.37 -2.99 10.47
CA ASN A 138 8.25 -4.45 10.45
C ASN A 138 6.81 -4.89 10.18
N LEU A 139 6.67 -6.09 9.63
CA LEU A 139 5.39 -6.76 9.51
C LEU A 139 4.85 -7.09 10.91
N ASP A 140 3.63 -6.66 11.22
CA ASP A 140 2.96 -7.00 12.48
C ASP A 140 2.48 -8.46 12.40
N LEU A 141 3.31 -9.36 12.93
CA LEU A 141 3.08 -10.80 12.86
C LEU A 141 1.88 -11.25 13.68
N ASP A 142 1.46 -10.48 14.69
CA ASP A 142 0.32 -10.85 15.52
C ASP A 142 -0.97 -10.66 14.73
N ILE A 143 -1.11 -9.52 14.02
CA ILE A 143 -2.22 -9.31 13.08
C ILE A 143 -2.24 -10.40 12.02
N VAL A 144 -1.08 -10.73 11.44
CA VAL A 144 -1.00 -11.78 10.40
C VAL A 144 -1.43 -13.13 10.95
N LYS A 145 -0.99 -13.53 12.15
CA LYS A 145 -1.38 -14.80 12.78
C LYS A 145 -2.88 -14.87 13.03
N GLU A 146 -3.47 -13.80 13.58
CA GLU A 146 -4.90 -13.72 13.90
C GLU A 146 -5.79 -13.76 12.65
N ASN A 147 -5.26 -13.33 11.50
CA ASN A 147 -6.02 -13.14 10.26
C ASN A 147 -5.54 -14.03 9.10
N LYS A 148 -4.65 -15.00 9.35
CA LYS A 148 -3.95 -15.76 8.31
C LYS A 148 -4.85 -16.44 7.27
N ASN A 149 -6.08 -16.78 7.63
CA ASN A 149 -7.05 -17.41 6.72
C ASN A 149 -7.65 -16.42 5.71
N LEU A 150 -7.54 -15.12 5.97
CA LEU A 150 -7.98 -14.05 5.06
C LEU A 150 -6.80 -13.48 4.25
N ILE A 151 -5.56 -13.81 4.62
CA ILE A 151 -4.37 -13.11 4.16
C ILE A 151 -3.57 -13.97 3.20
N THR A 152 -3.32 -13.44 2.00
CA THR A 152 -2.33 -13.98 1.05
C THR A 152 -1.19 -12.98 0.89
N LEU A 153 0.04 -13.39 1.21
CA LEU A 153 1.23 -12.54 1.10
C LEU A 153 2.03 -12.90 -0.17
N TYR A 154 2.44 -11.91 -0.93
CA TYR A 154 3.19 -12.06 -2.17
C TYR A 154 4.57 -11.41 -2.06
N TYR A 155 5.61 -12.17 -2.39
CA TYR A 155 7.01 -11.75 -2.40
C TYR A 155 7.64 -12.09 -3.74
N GLY A 156 8.41 -11.17 -4.33
CA GLY A 156 9.18 -11.43 -5.56
C GLY A 156 10.65 -11.70 -5.25
N THR A 157 11.28 -12.64 -5.96
CA THR A 157 12.73 -12.91 -5.79
C THR A 157 13.63 -11.78 -6.29
N THR A 158 13.11 -10.93 -7.18
CA THR A 158 13.80 -9.77 -7.75
C THR A 158 13.32 -8.44 -7.16
N ASP A 159 12.54 -8.47 -6.09
CA ASP A 159 12.17 -7.27 -5.34
C ASP A 159 13.42 -6.68 -4.66
N GLY A 160 13.95 -5.59 -5.22
CA GLY A 160 15.14 -4.91 -4.70
C GLY A 160 14.94 -4.18 -3.37
N TRP A 161 13.70 -4.10 -2.88
CA TRP A 161 13.33 -3.36 -1.67
C TRP A 161 12.99 -4.32 -0.52
N VAL A 162 12.38 -5.46 -0.83
CA VAL A 162 12.00 -6.49 0.15
C VAL A 162 12.76 -7.80 -0.13
N PRO A 163 13.87 -8.04 0.58
CA PRO A 163 14.67 -9.25 0.39
C PRO A 163 13.91 -10.54 0.70
N VAL A 164 14.20 -11.60 -0.05
CA VAL A 164 13.61 -12.96 0.09
C VAL A 164 13.69 -13.52 1.51
N LYS A 165 14.70 -13.13 2.29
CA LYS A 165 14.84 -13.54 3.70
C LYS A 165 13.57 -13.25 4.54
N TYR A 166 12.84 -12.19 4.22
CA TYR A 166 11.63 -11.82 4.97
C TYR A 166 10.49 -12.81 4.72
N TYR A 167 10.38 -13.35 3.50
CA TYR A 167 9.49 -14.48 3.21
C TYR A 167 9.93 -15.72 4.01
N GLU A 168 11.22 -16.03 4.04
CA GLU A 168 11.73 -17.19 4.81
C GLU A 168 11.46 -17.06 6.31
N GLU A 169 11.68 -15.87 6.87
CA GLU A 169 11.40 -15.55 8.28
C GLU A 169 9.90 -15.65 8.59
N LEU A 170 9.04 -15.15 7.70
CA LEU A 170 7.59 -15.29 7.81
C LEU A 170 7.18 -16.77 7.84
N LYS A 171 7.65 -17.58 6.88
CA LYS A 171 7.33 -19.01 6.82
C LYS A 171 7.87 -19.78 8.02
N LYS A 172 8.97 -19.35 8.64
CA LYS A 172 9.45 -19.93 9.90
C LYS A 172 8.52 -19.61 11.08
N GLN A 173 7.99 -18.40 11.12
CA GLN A 173 7.17 -17.92 12.25
C GLN A 173 5.69 -18.28 12.13
N ILE A 174 5.16 -18.39 10.92
CA ILE A 174 3.78 -18.75 10.61
C ILE A 174 3.78 -19.77 9.45
N PRO A 175 4.14 -21.05 9.70
CA PRO A 175 4.34 -22.03 8.63
C PRO A 175 3.13 -22.27 7.73
N ASP A 176 1.93 -22.07 8.26
CA ASP A 176 0.66 -22.31 7.57
C ASP A 176 0.02 -21.05 6.96
N VAL A 177 0.69 -19.89 7.01
CA VAL A 177 0.20 -18.69 6.28
C VAL A 177 0.28 -18.91 4.77
N ASP A 178 -0.73 -18.43 4.03
CA ASP A 178 -0.71 -18.37 2.57
C ASP A 178 0.27 -17.28 2.14
N ALA A 179 1.47 -17.70 1.73
CA ALA A 179 2.51 -16.82 1.24
C ALA A 179 3.15 -17.41 -0.01
N ILE A 180 3.33 -16.57 -1.02
CA ILE A 180 3.84 -16.90 -2.34
C ILE A 180 5.19 -16.24 -2.51
N LEU A 181 6.18 -17.04 -2.93
CA LEU A 181 7.47 -16.55 -3.40
C LEU A 181 7.51 -16.71 -4.91
N ASP A 182 7.45 -15.57 -5.59
CA ASP A 182 7.37 -15.47 -7.02
C ASP A 182 8.73 -15.34 -7.71
N THR A 183 8.92 -16.09 -8.79
CA THR A 183 10.17 -16.15 -9.56
C THR A 183 10.07 -15.50 -10.94
N HIS A 184 8.95 -14.83 -11.29
CA HIS A 184 8.75 -14.25 -12.63
C HIS A 184 9.57 -12.98 -12.89
N GLY A 185 10.37 -12.53 -11.92
CA GLY A 185 11.27 -11.40 -12.12
C GLY A 185 10.59 -10.04 -12.01
N ILE A 186 9.43 -9.97 -11.35
CA ILE A 186 8.68 -8.73 -11.16
C ILE A 186 9.43 -7.82 -10.17
N ALA A 187 9.75 -6.61 -10.60
CA ALA A 187 10.39 -5.60 -9.76
C ALA A 187 9.39 -5.00 -8.74
N HIS A 188 9.91 -4.44 -7.64
CA HIS A 188 9.08 -3.80 -6.60
C HIS A 188 8.10 -2.78 -7.19
N VAL A 189 8.61 -1.89 -8.05
CA VAL A 189 7.84 -0.85 -8.73
C VAL A 189 7.15 -1.41 -9.99
N PHE A 190 6.47 -2.55 -9.86
CA PHE A 190 5.81 -3.23 -10.98
C PHE A 190 4.78 -2.33 -11.67
N VAL A 191 4.21 -1.37 -10.94
CA VAL A 191 3.24 -0.40 -11.47
C VAL A 191 3.74 0.39 -12.69
N LEU A 192 5.06 0.50 -12.87
CA LEU A 192 5.64 1.21 -14.02
C LEU A 192 5.87 0.34 -15.26
N LYS A 193 6.08 -0.98 -15.09
CA LYS A 193 6.59 -1.84 -16.18
C LYS A 193 5.96 -3.23 -16.29
N SER A 194 5.33 -3.72 -15.23
CA SER A 194 4.78 -5.09 -15.11
C SER A 194 3.39 -5.09 -14.47
N SER A 195 2.61 -4.02 -14.67
CA SER A 195 1.28 -3.87 -14.07
C SER A 195 0.27 -4.89 -14.59
N GLU A 196 0.34 -5.25 -15.88
CA GLU A 196 -0.54 -6.25 -16.49
C GLU A 196 -0.29 -7.64 -15.92
N GLU A 197 0.99 -8.05 -15.82
CA GLU A 197 1.39 -9.33 -15.23
C GLU A 197 0.97 -9.42 -13.76
N MET A 198 1.23 -8.36 -12.97
CA MET A 198 0.78 -8.33 -11.58
C MET A 198 -0.76 -8.35 -11.47
N ALA A 199 -1.48 -7.69 -12.37
CA ALA A 199 -2.94 -7.73 -12.38
C ALA A 199 -3.48 -9.14 -12.66
N GLN A 200 -2.84 -9.90 -13.54
CA GLN A 200 -3.19 -11.31 -13.78
C GLN A 200 -2.98 -12.16 -12.53
N ILE A 201 -1.80 -12.03 -11.91
CA ILE A 201 -1.45 -12.74 -10.66
C ILE A 201 -2.48 -12.42 -9.56
N VAL A 202 -2.71 -11.14 -9.27
CA VAL A 202 -3.67 -10.72 -8.24
C VAL A 202 -5.08 -11.18 -8.59
N GLY A 203 -5.46 -11.15 -9.87
CA GLY A 203 -6.75 -11.65 -10.34
C GLY A 203 -6.94 -13.16 -10.16
N ASP A 204 -5.88 -13.95 -10.30
CA ASP A 204 -5.87 -15.38 -9.97
C ASP A 204 -6.00 -15.60 -8.47
N LEU A 205 -5.29 -14.82 -7.64
CA LEU A 205 -5.36 -14.92 -6.18
C LEU A 205 -6.75 -14.58 -5.64
N VAL A 206 -7.37 -13.51 -6.15
CA VAL A 206 -8.75 -13.16 -5.79
C VAL A 206 -9.70 -14.30 -6.16
N ARG A 207 -9.55 -14.92 -7.34
CA ARG A 207 -10.39 -16.05 -7.75
C ARG A 207 -10.18 -17.30 -6.88
N LYS A 208 -8.94 -17.61 -6.51
CA LYS A 208 -8.60 -18.72 -5.58
C LYS A 208 -9.29 -18.53 -4.23
N ASN A 209 -9.34 -17.28 -3.75
CA ASN A 209 -9.87 -16.95 -2.43
C ASN A 209 -11.39 -16.72 -2.41
N ARG A 210 -12.09 -16.88 -3.54
CA ARG A 210 -13.55 -16.83 -3.55
C ARG A 210 -14.13 -18.05 -2.85
N VAL A 211 -14.88 -17.83 -1.78
CA VAL A 211 -15.69 -18.88 -1.17
C VAL A 211 -17.01 -18.94 -1.94
N ILE A 212 -17.23 -20.03 -2.68
CA ILE A 212 -18.51 -20.31 -3.38
C ILE A 212 -19.60 -20.61 -2.35
#